data_AF-A0A2S6U8D1-F1
#
_entry.id   AF-A0A2S6U8D1-F1
#
_cell.length_a   1.000
_cell.length_b   1.000
_cell.length_c   1.000
_cell.angle_alpha   90.00
_cell.angle_beta   90.00
_cell.angle_gamma   90.00
#
_symmetry.space_group_name_H-M   'P 1'
#
loop_
_entity.id
_entity.type
_entity.pdbx_description
1 polymer ?
#
loop_
_entity_poly.entity_id
_entity_poly.type
_entity_poly.pdbx_seq_one_letter_code
_entity_poly.pdbx_strand_id
1 'polypeptide(L)'
;MPKTDPRAAAFELLLTVFHDQRPFDDALNLHRGLAKMAPRDRALARLLAATVLRRAPELDAIIAPLLNKKLRGQAAPVQQLLRLGAAQFVFLGTPAHAAVATTVAAAQLTGQRPRPPEYARLAVA
;
A
#
# COMPACT_ATOMS: atom_id res chain seq x y z
N MET A 1 -1.29 17.21 -14.93
CA MET A 1 -2.20 16.52 -13.99
C MET A 1 -1.34 15.71 -13.03
N PRO A 2 -1.48 15.80 -11.70
CA PRO A 2 -0.77 14.87 -10.84
C PRO A 2 -1.23 13.47 -11.23
N LYS A 3 -0.31 12.66 -11.78
CA LYS A 3 -0.60 11.26 -12.12
C LYS A 3 -0.93 10.56 -10.81
N THR A 4 -2.20 10.29 -10.56
CA THR A 4 -2.62 9.49 -9.42
C THR A 4 -2.14 8.06 -9.68
N ASP A 5 -1.11 7.66 -8.94
CA ASP A 5 -0.49 6.35 -9.11
C ASP A 5 -1.48 5.24 -8.65
N PRO A 6 -1.69 4.18 -9.44
CA PRO A 6 -2.64 3.12 -9.10
C PRO A 6 -2.26 2.32 -7.87
N ARG A 7 -0.98 2.22 -7.50
CA ARG A 7 -0.54 1.56 -6.25
C ARG A 7 -0.82 2.47 -5.06
N ALA A 8 -0.59 3.78 -5.19
CA ALA A 8 -0.97 4.75 -4.16
C ALA A 8 -2.48 4.71 -3.90
N ALA A 9 -3.30 4.71 -4.96
CA ALA A 9 -4.75 4.57 -4.83
C ALA A 9 -5.16 3.22 -4.21
N ALA A 10 -4.55 2.11 -4.63
CA ALA A 10 -4.80 0.80 -4.01
C ALA A 10 -4.45 0.79 -2.52
N PHE A 11 -3.32 1.40 -2.14
CA PHE A 11 -2.91 1.54 -0.76
C PHE A 11 -3.93 2.35 0.07
N GLU A 12 -4.39 3.49 -0.44
CA GLU A 12 -5.42 4.31 0.23
C GLU A 12 -6.72 3.51 0.45
N LEU A 13 -7.17 2.74 -0.55
CA LEU A 13 -8.31 1.84 -0.41
C LEU A 13 -8.08 0.80 0.70
N LEU A 14 -6.89 0.20 0.75
CA LEU A 14 -6.54 -0.78 1.78
C LEU A 14 -6.49 -0.17 3.18
N LEU A 15 -6.07 1.09 3.30
CA LEU A 15 -6.16 1.81 4.58
C LEU A 15 -7.61 1.97 5.00
N THR A 16 -8.50 2.41 4.12
CA THR A 16 -9.92 2.55 4.45
C THR A 16 -10.57 1.23 4.87
N VAL A 17 -10.18 0.10 4.27
CA VAL A 17 -10.71 -1.21 4.67
C VAL A 17 -10.10 -1.72 5.97
N PHE A 18 -8.78 -1.78 6.08
CA PHE A 18 -8.12 -2.40 7.23
C PHE A 18 -8.03 -1.50 8.46
N HIS A 19 -7.86 -0.19 8.27
CA HIS A 19 -7.71 0.76 9.38
C HIS A 19 -9.04 1.37 9.78
N ASP A 20 -9.80 1.88 8.80
CA ASP A 20 -11.09 2.53 9.09
C ASP A 20 -12.23 1.52 9.24
N GLN A 21 -11.96 0.22 9.03
CA GLN A 21 -12.92 -0.89 9.15
C GLN A 21 -14.17 -0.68 8.27
N ARG A 22 -13.99 -0.10 7.08
CA ARG A 22 -15.07 0.12 6.12
C ARG A 22 -15.12 -0.99 5.07
N PRO A 23 -16.32 -1.33 4.57
CA PRO A 23 -16.45 -2.22 3.41
C PRO A 23 -15.67 -1.71 2.19
N PHE A 24 -15.24 -2.63 1.33
CA PHE A 24 -14.47 -2.27 0.14
C PHE A 24 -15.28 -1.39 -0.83
N ASP A 25 -16.59 -1.62 -0.97
CA ASP A 25 -17.45 -0.78 -1.80
C ASP A 25 -17.52 0.66 -1.30
N ASP A 26 -17.57 0.87 0.02
CA ASP A 26 -17.50 2.20 0.63
C ASP A 26 -16.15 2.86 0.37
N ALA A 27 -15.05 2.11 0.50
CA ALA A 27 -13.71 2.63 0.19
C ALA A 27 -13.62 3.12 -1.27
N LEU A 28 -14.20 2.36 -2.21
CA LEU A 28 -14.24 2.74 -3.63
C LEU A 28 -15.05 4.01 -3.87
N ASN A 29 -16.17 4.18 -3.17
CA ASN A 29 -17.04 5.35 -3.29
C ASN A 29 -16.43 6.61 -2.65
N LEU A 30 -15.74 6.46 -1.53
CA LEU A 30 -15.13 7.58 -0.79
C LEU A 30 -13.81 8.08 -1.41
N HIS A 31 -13.16 7.27 -2.25
CA HIS A 31 -11.85 7.60 -2.81
C HIS A 31 -11.91 8.71 -3.88
N ARG A 32 -11.61 9.95 -3.48
CA ARG A 32 -11.72 11.18 -4.29
C ARG A 32 -10.98 11.15 -5.63
N GLY A 33 -9.88 10.41 -5.73
CA GLY A 33 -9.06 10.32 -6.95
C GLY A 33 -9.50 9.25 -7.95
N LEU A 34 -10.24 8.22 -7.52
CA LEU A 34 -10.38 6.97 -8.27
C LEU A 34 -11.21 7.17 -9.55
N ALA A 35 -12.27 7.97 -9.46
CA ALA A 35 -13.14 8.30 -10.58
C ALA A 35 -12.45 9.19 -11.65
N LYS A 36 -11.38 9.89 -11.29
CA LYS A 36 -10.62 10.79 -12.18
C LYS A 36 -9.46 10.09 -12.88
N MET A 37 -9.10 8.88 -12.46
CA MET A 37 -8.05 8.07 -13.08
C MET A 37 -8.49 7.55 -14.44
N ALA A 38 -7.51 7.33 -15.34
CA ALA A 38 -7.72 6.61 -16.57
C ALA A 38 -8.34 5.22 -16.28
N PRO A 39 -9.24 4.70 -17.15
CA PRO A 39 -9.90 3.42 -16.91
C PRO A 39 -8.94 2.26 -16.60
N ARG A 40 -7.80 2.21 -17.31
CA ARG A 40 -6.74 1.23 -17.08
C ARG A 40 -6.15 1.30 -15.67
N ASP A 41 -5.76 2.51 -15.22
CA ASP A 41 -5.13 2.70 -13.92
C ASP A 41 -6.13 2.44 -12.79
N ARG A 42 -7.40 2.82 -12.99
CA ARG A 42 -8.48 2.52 -12.07
C ARG A 42 -8.73 1.02 -11.93
N ALA A 43 -8.77 0.29 -13.05
CA ALA A 43 -8.92 -1.15 -13.05
C ALA A 43 -7.74 -1.82 -12.32
N LEU A 44 -6.53 -1.31 -12.52
CA LEU A 44 -5.34 -1.80 -11.84
C LEU A 44 -5.38 -1.55 -10.32
N ALA A 45 -5.76 -0.35 -9.88
CA ALA A 45 -5.91 -0.04 -8.46
C ALA A 45 -6.92 -0.98 -7.78
N ARG A 46 -8.07 -1.23 -8.43
CA ARG A 46 -9.10 -2.15 -7.94
C ARG A 46 -8.60 -3.60 -7.90
N LEU A 47 -7.93 -4.05 -8.95
CA LEU A 47 -7.34 -5.39 -9.02
C LEU A 47 -6.34 -5.61 -7.88
N LEU A 48 -5.44 -4.64 -7.66
CA LEU A 48 -4.44 -4.69 -6.59
C LEU A 48 -5.10 -4.79 -5.23
N ALA A 49 -6.01 -3.86 -4.90
CA ALA A 49 -6.70 -3.84 -3.62
C ALA A 49 -7.52 -5.13 -3.39
N ALA A 50 -8.30 -5.56 -4.38
CA ALA A 50 -9.11 -6.78 -4.28
C ALA A 50 -8.24 -8.04 -4.12
N THR A 51 -7.07 -8.09 -4.76
CA THR A 51 -6.14 -9.22 -4.63
C THR A 51 -5.55 -9.27 -3.22
N VAL A 52 -5.13 -8.12 -2.68
CA VAL A 52 -4.65 -8.03 -1.30
C VAL A 52 -5.73 -8.45 -0.30
N LEU A 53 -6.96 -7.95 -0.45
CA LEU A 53 -8.06 -8.27 0.46
C LEU A 53 -8.39 -9.78 0.45
N ARG A 54 -8.46 -10.40 -0.73
CA ARG A 54 -8.75 -11.84 -0.87
C ARG A 54 -7.65 -12.73 -0.32
N ARG A 55 -6.38 -12.28 -0.40
CA ARG A 55 -5.21 -13.07 -0.02
C ARG A 55 -4.54 -12.58 1.26
N ALA A 56 -5.22 -11.75 2.06
CA ALA A 56 -4.59 -11.12 3.22
C ALA A 56 -3.97 -12.11 4.22
N PRO A 57 -4.63 -13.23 4.59
CA PRO A 57 -4.02 -14.22 5.47
C PRO A 57 -2.77 -14.87 4.88
N GLU A 58 -2.78 -15.18 3.57
CA GLU A 58 -1.64 -15.77 2.86
C GLU A 58 -0.48 -14.77 2.77
N LEU A 59 -0.77 -13.51 2.43
CA LEU A 59 0.21 -12.44 2.39
C LEU A 59 0.83 -12.19 3.77
N ASP A 60 0.04 -12.21 4.83
CA ASP A 60 0.53 -12.08 6.20
C ASP A 60 1.44 -13.25 6.59
N ALA A 61 1.09 -14.48 6.21
CA ALA A 61 1.92 -15.65 6.45
C ALA A 61 3.27 -15.57 5.71
N ILE A 62 3.29 -15.00 4.50
CA ILE A 62 4.53 -14.76 3.74
C ILE A 62 5.38 -13.65 4.39
N ILE A 63 4.75 -12.57 4.86
CA ILE A 63 5.45 -11.39 5.40
C ILE A 63 5.95 -11.61 6.82
N ALA A 64 5.18 -12.29 7.67
CA ALA A 64 5.48 -12.49 9.09
C ALA A 64 6.90 -12.99 9.39
N PRO A 65 7.45 -14.03 8.72
CA PRO A 65 8.80 -14.52 8.99
C PRO A 65 9.92 -13.56 8.55
N LEU A 66 9.60 -12.56 7.71
CA LEU A 66 10.55 -11.56 7.23
C LEU A 66 10.67 -10.34 8.17
N LEU A 67 9.84 -10.29 9.22
CA LEU A 67 9.77 -9.16 10.14
C LEU A 67 10.35 -9.52 11.51
N ASN A 68 11.33 -8.73 11.97
CA ASN A 68 11.87 -8.86 13.32
C ASN A 68 10.84 -8.54 14.42
N LYS A 69 9.86 -7.68 14.11
CA LYS A 69 8.81 -7.23 15.03
C LYS A 69 7.51 -7.04 14.27
N LYS A 70 6.38 -7.35 14.92
CA LYS A 70 5.04 -7.09 14.35
C LYS A 70 4.84 -5.58 14.14
N LEU A 71 4.37 -5.19 12.95
CA LEU A 71 4.04 -3.82 12.63
C LEU A 71 2.70 -3.45 13.32
N ARG A 72 2.75 -2.54 14.29
CA ARG A 72 1.60 -2.08 15.08
C ARG A 72 1.61 -0.56 15.24
N GLY A 73 0.47 0.01 15.63
CA GLY A 73 0.32 1.44 15.87
C GLY A 73 0.67 2.27 14.63
N GLN A 74 1.60 3.21 14.76
CA GLN A 74 2.05 4.08 13.65
C GLN A 74 2.64 3.32 12.46
N ALA A 75 3.10 2.07 12.65
CA ALA A 75 3.66 1.25 11.58
C ALA A 75 2.60 0.38 10.87
N ALA A 76 1.34 0.37 11.33
CA ALA A 76 0.29 -0.44 10.72
C ALA A 76 0.03 -0.13 9.23
N PRO A 77 0.13 1.13 8.75
CA PRO A 77 0.03 1.42 7.31
C PRO A 77 1.11 0.71 6.49
N VAL A 78 2.33 0.57 7.04
CA VAL A 78 3.44 -0.12 6.35
C VAL A 78 3.09 -1.58 6.06
N GLN A 79 2.31 -2.25 6.91
CA GLN A 79 1.82 -3.61 6.64
C GLN A 79 1.03 -3.67 5.33
N GLN A 80 0.22 -2.64 5.02
CA GLN A 80 -0.57 -2.63 3.78
C GLN A 80 0.32 -2.42 2.54
N LEU A 81 1.39 -1.63 2.65
CA LEU A 81 2.40 -1.50 1.60
C LEU A 81 3.13 -2.82 1.36
N LEU A 82 3.51 -3.53 2.42
CA LEU A 82 4.17 -4.84 2.30
C LEU A 82 3.24 -5.87 1.64
N ARG A 83 1.96 -5.91 2.06
CA ARG A 83 0.95 -6.77 1.42
C ARG A 83 0.76 -6.41 -0.06
N LEU A 84 0.72 -5.12 -0.39
CA LEU A 84 0.58 -4.63 -1.77
C LEU A 84 1.78 -5.03 -2.66
N GLY A 85 3.01 -4.88 -2.15
CA GLY A 85 4.21 -5.30 -2.86
C GLY A 85 4.28 -6.81 -3.05
N ALA A 86 4.00 -7.57 -1.99
CA ALA A 86 3.94 -9.02 -2.05
C ALA A 86 2.85 -9.52 -3.02
N ALA A 87 1.67 -8.90 -3.03
CA ALA A 87 0.60 -9.28 -3.96
C ALA A 87 0.98 -9.06 -5.43
N GLN A 88 1.68 -7.98 -5.72
CA GLN A 88 2.19 -7.70 -7.07
C GLN A 88 3.15 -8.80 -7.54
N PHE A 89 4.08 -9.20 -6.67
CA PHE A 89 5.09 -10.19 -7.00
C PHE A 89 4.52 -11.62 -7.05
N VAL A 90 3.79 -12.03 -6.01
CA VAL A 90 3.37 -13.44 -5.83
C VAL A 90 2.14 -13.78 -6.66
N PHE A 91 1.16 -12.88 -6.78
CA PHE A 91 -0.14 -13.19 -7.38
C PHE A 91 -0.37 -12.55 -8.74
N LEU A 92 0.27 -11.41 -9.03
CA LEU A 92 0.05 -10.66 -10.28
C LEU A 92 1.19 -10.78 -11.29
N GLY A 93 2.21 -11.58 -11.00
CA GLY A 93 3.33 -11.83 -11.91
C GLY A 93 4.18 -10.59 -12.23
N THR A 94 4.10 -9.54 -11.39
CA THR A 94 4.93 -8.34 -11.58
C THR A 94 6.38 -8.69 -11.25
N PRO A 95 7.37 -8.37 -12.12
CA PRO A 95 8.77 -8.63 -11.84
C PRO A 95 9.21 -8.03 -10.50
N ALA A 96 10.06 -8.75 -9.75
CA ALA A 96 10.44 -8.37 -8.38
C ALA A 96 10.93 -6.92 -8.26
N HIS A 97 11.83 -6.49 -9.17
CA HIS A 97 12.36 -5.12 -9.17
C HIS A 97 11.26 -4.07 -9.40
N ALA A 98 10.28 -4.37 -10.26
CA ALA A 98 9.17 -3.46 -10.56
C ALA A 98 8.15 -3.41 -9.41
N ALA A 99 7.84 -4.56 -8.80
CA ALA A 99 6.94 -4.63 -7.65
C ALA A 99 7.49 -3.79 -6.48
N VAL A 100 8.78 -3.92 -6.18
CA VAL A 100 9.44 -3.13 -5.12
C VAL A 100 9.48 -1.65 -5.49
N ALA A 101 10.00 -1.29 -6.67
CA ALA A 101 10.15 0.11 -7.08
C ALA A 101 8.82 0.87 -7.06
N THR A 102 7.74 0.28 -7.59
CA THR A 102 6.42 0.90 -7.63
C THR A 102 5.78 1.00 -6.25
N THR A 103 5.98 0.01 -5.37
CA THR A 103 5.48 0.04 -3.99
C THR A 103 6.19 1.10 -3.16
N VAL A 104 7.52 1.25 -3.33
CA VAL A 104 8.30 2.31 -2.68
C VAL A 104 7.88 3.69 -3.17
N ALA A 105 7.64 3.86 -4.48
CA ALA A 105 7.11 5.10 -5.02
C ALA A 105 5.73 5.44 -4.43
N ALA A 106 4.84 4.44 -4.32
CA ALA A 106 3.55 4.62 -3.65
C ALA A 106 3.71 5.08 -2.20
N ALA A 107 4.61 4.44 -1.43
CA ALA A 107 4.89 4.82 -0.04
C ALA A 107 5.36 6.28 0.09
N GLN A 108 6.18 6.74 -0.85
CA GLN A 108 6.66 8.13 -0.87
C GLN A 108 5.53 9.12 -1.17
N LEU A 109 4.64 8.78 -2.11
CA LEU A 109 3.49 9.61 -2.49
C LEU A 109 2.47 9.72 -1.35
N THR A 110 2.32 8.68 -0.53
CA THR A 110 1.32 8.59 0.55
C THR A 110 1.90 8.98 1.91
N GLY A 111 3.09 9.58 1.95
CA GLY A 111 3.72 10.08 3.17
C GLY A 111 4.25 8.99 4.13
N GLN A 112 4.32 7.74 3.69
CA GLN A 112 4.82 6.61 4.48
C GLN A 112 6.36 6.52 4.42
N ARG A 113 7.03 7.61 4.80
CA ARG A 113 8.50 7.66 4.85
C ARG A 113 9.02 7.05 6.17
N PRO A 114 10.22 6.43 6.16
CA PRO A 114 10.86 6.00 7.39
C PRO A 114 10.99 7.17 8.36
N ARG A 115 10.70 6.93 9.66
CA ARG A 115 11.00 7.91 10.70
C ARG A 115 12.50 8.23 10.61
N PRO A 116 12.91 9.51 10.50
CA PRO A 116 14.31 9.85 10.48
C PRO A 116 14.96 9.36 11.78
N PRO A 117 16.19 8.84 11.72
CA PRO A 117 16.89 8.36 12.90
C PRO A 117 17.00 9.47 13.96
N GLU A 118 17.06 9.11 15.24
CA GLU A 118 17.05 10.08 16.35
C GLU A 118 18.17 11.12 16.26
N TYR A 119 19.33 10.74 15.72
CA TYR A 119 20.45 11.65 15.50
C TYR A 119 20.17 12.74 14.46
N ALA A 120 19.21 12.56 13.54
CA ALA A 120 18.83 13.60 12.58
C ALA A 120 18.12 14.80 13.24
N ARG A 121 17.60 14.65 14.46
CA ARG A 121 17.00 15.76 15.23
C ARG A 121 18.05 16.65 15.89
N LEU A 122 19.26 16.13 16.11
CA LEU A 122 20.38 16.87 16.70
C LEU A 122 21.10 17.76 15.68
N ALA A 123 20.91 17.51 14.37
CA ALA A 123 21.56 18.26 13.30
C ALA A 123 20.82 19.57 12.91
N VAL A 124 19.76 19.95 13.63
CA VAL A 124 18.94 21.14 13.37
C VAL A 124 18.88 22.08 14.60
N ALA A 125 19.71 21.83 15.61
CA ALA A 125 19.91 22.70 16.77
C ALA A 125 21.32 23.29 16.74
#